data_AF-A0A6A3CHY6-F1
#
_entry.id   AF-A0A6A3CHY6-F1
#
_cell.length_a   1.000
_cell.length_b   1.000
_cell.length_c   1.000
_cell.angle_alpha   90.00
_cell.angle_beta   90.00
_cell.angle_gamma   90.00
#
_symmetry.space_group_name_H-M   'P 1'
#
loop_
_entity.id
_entity.type
_entity.pdbx_description
1 polymer ?
#
loop_
_entity_poly.entity_id
_entity_poly.type
_entity_poly.pdbx_seq_one_letter_code
_entity_poly.pdbx_strand_id
1 'polypeptide(L)'
;MHIPTRWASEAIRTSYARASEGNRASYARESEGSRARLGHPEGMATYVLGRACVMQHVHSLCLSKGRSPGVHGDLRPTLVNGIEFEEVRVDIAKREHCTPEFSEINPLNQLPAIVDGEFKLFESHAILIYLACSYPGVADHWYPSDIFKRSKIHSVLDWHHSNLRRGPVTIVQNSVVAPVFHRTFNPERVAEGEKILSAALSKIESFWLEGNGPFLLGVNQPSIADLSLVCDIMQLELLDEADRNRLLGLLTIKSYKMIHRL
;
A
#
# COMPACT_ATOMS: atom_id res chain seq x y z
N MET A 1 9.07 -11.60 23.52
CA MET A 1 8.10 -12.52 22.88
C MET A 1 8.04 -12.12 21.41
N HIS A 2 8.77 -12.84 20.56
CA HIS A 2 9.02 -12.49 19.16
C HIS A 2 8.01 -13.25 18.30
N ILE A 3 7.10 -12.53 17.63
CA ILE A 3 6.02 -13.13 16.83
C ILE A 3 6.07 -12.49 15.44
N PRO A 4 6.07 -13.25 14.32
CA PRO A 4 6.67 -12.81 13.06
C PRO A 4 5.73 -11.97 12.18
N THR A 5 6.19 -10.79 11.75
CA THR A 5 5.62 -9.91 10.70
C THR A 5 5.81 -10.45 9.27
N ARG A 6 5.94 -11.77 9.08
CA ARG A 6 6.46 -12.37 7.84
C ARG A 6 5.63 -12.06 6.59
N TRP A 7 4.32 -12.01 6.63
CA TRP A 7 3.51 -12.04 5.40
C TRP A 7 3.50 -10.74 4.61
N ALA A 8 3.34 -9.60 5.29
CA ALA A 8 3.36 -8.28 4.68
C ALA A 8 4.79 -7.86 4.30
N SER A 9 5.76 -8.19 5.15
CA SER A 9 7.18 -7.94 4.89
C SER A 9 7.73 -8.81 3.76
N GLU A 10 7.25 -10.03 3.54
CA GLU A 10 7.74 -10.95 2.50
C GLU A 10 7.23 -10.59 1.10
N ALA A 11 6.00 -10.08 0.96
CA ALA A 11 5.51 -9.55 -0.32
C ALA A 11 6.28 -8.29 -0.76
N ILE A 12 6.59 -7.41 0.19
CA ILE A 12 7.40 -6.21 -0.04
C ILE A 12 8.87 -6.58 -0.30
N ARG A 13 9.48 -7.44 0.55
CA ARG A 13 10.87 -7.90 0.37
C ARG A 13 11.06 -8.67 -0.93
N THR A 14 10.10 -9.50 -1.36
CA THR A 14 10.20 -10.22 -2.64
C THR A 14 10.17 -9.26 -3.84
N SER A 15 9.42 -8.17 -3.72
CA SER A 15 9.34 -7.14 -4.76
C SER A 15 10.65 -6.34 -4.89
N TYR A 16 11.37 -6.12 -3.77
CA TYR A 16 12.67 -5.42 -3.75
C TYR A 16 13.89 -6.33 -3.96
N ALA A 17 13.91 -7.56 -3.43
CA ALA A 17 15.00 -8.52 -3.62
C ALA A 17 15.18 -8.90 -5.10
N ARG A 18 14.07 -9.01 -5.85
CA ARG A 18 14.11 -9.25 -7.29
C ARG A 18 14.57 -8.04 -8.11
N ALA A 19 14.60 -6.84 -7.52
CA ALA A 19 15.15 -5.65 -8.15
C ALA A 19 16.68 -5.57 -8.00
N SER A 20 17.25 -6.16 -6.94
CA SER A 20 18.71 -6.28 -6.77
C SER A 20 19.32 -7.49 -7.50
N GLU A 21 18.52 -8.52 -7.79
CA GLU A 21 18.93 -9.70 -8.58
C GLU A 21 19.20 -9.40 -10.06
N GLY A 22 18.83 -8.22 -10.56
CA GLY A 22 19.22 -7.73 -11.89
C GLY A 22 20.74 -7.56 -12.08
N ASN A 23 21.55 -7.85 -11.05
CA ASN A 23 23.00 -7.65 -11.10
C ASN A 23 23.86 -8.81 -10.54
N ARG A 24 23.36 -10.06 -10.47
CA ARG A 24 24.25 -11.24 -10.36
C ARG A 24 23.56 -12.54 -10.76
N ALA A 25 24.18 -13.26 -11.70
CA ALA A 25 23.75 -14.55 -12.20
C ALA A 25 23.91 -15.68 -11.16
N SER A 26 23.04 -16.70 -11.26
CA SER A 26 23.07 -18.06 -10.66
C SER A 26 22.83 -18.10 -9.13
N TYR A 27 21.91 -18.92 -8.57
CA TYR A 27 21.78 -20.37 -8.70
C TYR A 27 20.35 -20.93 -8.44
N ALA A 28 20.18 -22.21 -8.82
CA ALA A 28 19.02 -23.09 -8.99
C ALA A 28 18.04 -23.39 -7.83
N ARG A 29 16.81 -23.81 -8.23
CA ARG A 29 15.90 -24.91 -7.77
C ARG A 29 15.71 -25.13 -6.25
N GLU A 30 14.49 -25.15 -5.71
CA GLU A 30 13.46 -26.23 -5.62
C GLU A 30 12.48 -25.74 -4.51
N SER A 31 11.25 -26.19 -4.25
CA SER A 31 10.38 -27.28 -4.71
C SER A 31 8.94 -26.97 -4.22
N GLU A 32 7.97 -27.65 -4.81
CA GLU A 32 6.54 -27.58 -4.50
C GLU A 32 6.18 -27.99 -3.07
N GLY A 33 5.11 -27.40 -2.53
CA GLY A 33 4.31 -28.01 -1.47
C GLY A 33 4.05 -27.12 -0.26
N SER A 34 2.97 -26.35 -0.28
CA SER A 34 2.14 -26.12 0.91
C SER A 34 0.82 -25.46 0.55
N ARG A 35 -0.22 -26.29 0.50
CA ARG A 35 -1.63 -25.93 0.39
C ARG A 35 -2.08 -25.40 1.76
N ALA A 36 -1.93 -24.10 2.01
CA ALA A 36 -2.43 -23.47 3.23
C ALA A 36 -3.86 -22.95 3.01
N ARG A 37 -4.77 -23.42 3.87
CA ARG A 37 -6.20 -23.11 3.92
C ARG A 37 -6.43 -21.58 3.96
N LEU A 38 -7.14 -21.07 2.96
CA LEU A 38 -7.60 -19.69 2.90
C LEU A 38 -8.58 -19.44 4.07
N GLY A 39 -8.20 -18.52 4.95
CA GLY A 39 -9.01 -18.05 6.07
C GLY A 39 -10.22 -17.22 5.61
N HIS A 40 -11.10 -16.94 6.57
CA HIS A 40 -12.40 -16.26 6.48
C HIS A 40 -12.56 -15.13 5.41
N PRO A 41 -13.79 -14.87 4.90
CA PRO A 41 -14.06 -13.88 3.85
C PRO A 41 -13.66 -12.43 4.19
N GLU A 42 -13.66 -12.05 5.46
CA GLU A 42 -13.36 -10.67 5.90
C GLU A 42 -11.88 -10.30 5.71
N GLY A 43 -10.95 -11.25 5.87
CA GLY A 43 -9.50 -11.00 5.72
C GLY A 43 -9.03 -10.90 4.27
N MET A 44 -9.86 -11.33 3.31
CA MET A 44 -9.54 -11.16 1.89
C MET A 44 -9.70 -9.71 1.47
N ALA A 45 -10.78 -9.04 1.93
CA ALA A 45 -11.17 -7.68 1.56
C ALA A 45 -10.05 -6.63 1.72
N THR A 46 -9.23 -6.80 2.76
CA THR A 46 -8.06 -5.95 3.04
C THR A 46 -6.97 -6.07 1.97
N TYR A 47 -6.86 -7.19 1.24
CA TYR A 47 -5.68 -7.48 0.40
C TYR A 47 -5.68 -6.76 -0.97
N VAL A 48 -6.81 -6.60 -1.68
CA VAL A 48 -6.84 -5.79 -2.95
C VAL A 48 -6.57 -4.34 -2.62
N LEU A 49 -7.36 -3.83 -1.68
CA LEU A 49 -7.35 -2.42 -1.32
C LEU A 49 -6.00 -2.07 -0.66
N GLY A 50 -5.47 -2.97 0.18
CA GLY A 50 -4.14 -2.90 0.75
C GLY A 50 -3.02 -2.97 -0.29
N ARG A 51 -3.06 -3.86 -1.30
CA ARG A 51 -2.08 -3.84 -2.40
C ARG A 51 -2.18 -2.58 -3.26
N ALA A 52 -3.39 -2.17 -3.67
CA ALA A 52 -3.58 -0.94 -4.43
C ALA A 52 -3.00 0.30 -3.71
N CYS A 53 -2.95 0.25 -2.38
CA CYS A 53 -2.47 1.31 -1.51
C CYS A 53 -0.97 1.18 -1.14
N VAL A 54 -0.44 -0.02 -0.86
CA VAL A 54 1.01 -0.25 -0.59
C VAL A 54 1.85 0.02 -1.85
N MET A 55 1.29 -0.17 -3.03
CA MET A 55 1.98 0.01 -4.31
C MET A 55 2.06 1.47 -4.79
N GLN A 56 1.66 2.44 -3.95
CA GLN A 56 1.85 3.87 -4.22
C GLN A 56 3.31 4.29 -4.45
N HIS A 57 4.29 3.48 -4.03
CA HIS A 57 5.72 3.77 -4.21
C HIS A 57 6.53 2.56 -4.69
N VAL A 58 5.88 1.44 -5.05
CA VAL A 58 6.56 0.21 -5.47
C VAL A 58 5.94 -0.36 -6.75
N HIS A 59 6.75 -0.39 -7.81
CA HIS A 59 6.79 -1.22 -9.03
C HIS A 59 5.55 -1.87 -9.70
N SER A 60 4.33 -1.90 -9.16
CA SER A 60 3.31 -2.78 -9.74
C SER A 60 1.92 -2.52 -9.19
N LEU A 61 1.13 -1.68 -9.86
CA LEU A 61 -0.26 -2.04 -10.12
C LEU A 61 -0.85 -1.09 -11.16
N CYS A 62 -1.07 -1.60 -12.37
CA CYS A 62 -2.30 -1.29 -13.08
C CYS A 62 -3.24 -2.48 -12.95
N LEU A 63 -4.46 -2.22 -12.46
CA LEU A 63 -5.54 -3.20 -12.51
C LEU A 63 -6.20 -3.05 -13.87
N SER A 64 -6.14 -4.11 -14.69
CA SER A 64 -6.87 -4.20 -15.97
C SER A 64 -8.03 -5.18 -15.79
N LYS A 65 -9.25 -4.79 -16.17
CA LYS A 65 -10.34 -5.74 -16.40
C LYS A 65 -10.59 -5.85 -17.90
N GLY A 66 -10.38 -7.05 -18.43
CA GLY A 66 -10.62 -7.36 -19.83
C GLY A 66 -9.34 -7.53 -20.62
N ARG A 67 -9.37 -8.48 -21.56
CA ARG A 67 -8.25 -8.91 -22.39
C ARG A 67 -7.72 -7.72 -23.22
N SER A 68 -6.65 -7.08 -22.73
CA SER A 68 -5.98 -6.00 -23.46
C SER A 68 -5.43 -6.53 -24.80
N PRO A 69 -5.81 -5.95 -25.96
CA PRO A 69 -5.25 -6.34 -27.24
C PRO A 69 -3.84 -5.75 -27.36
N GLY A 70 -2.82 -6.47 -26.87
CA GLY A 70 -1.42 -6.07 -27.08
C GLY A 70 -0.38 -6.66 -26.13
N VAL A 71 -0.76 -7.12 -24.94
CA VAL A 71 0.19 -7.69 -23.97
C VAL A 71 0.12 -9.21 -24.02
N HIS A 72 0.89 -9.81 -24.92
CA HIS A 72 0.96 -11.28 -25.06
C HIS A 72 1.85 -11.86 -23.95
N GLY A 73 1.26 -12.07 -22.77
CA GLY A 73 1.86 -12.83 -21.68
C GLY A 73 0.77 -13.58 -20.92
N ASP A 74 0.96 -14.88 -20.71
CA ASP A 74 0.04 -15.82 -20.07
C ASP A 74 -0.19 -15.50 -18.58
N LEU A 75 -0.93 -14.43 -18.28
CA LEU A 75 -1.27 -14.00 -16.92
C LEU A 75 -2.64 -14.55 -16.54
N ARG A 76 -2.68 -15.42 -15.53
CA ARG A 76 -3.93 -15.95 -14.96
C ARG A 76 -4.64 -14.82 -14.19
N PRO A 77 -5.97 -14.69 -14.32
CA PRO A 77 -6.72 -13.72 -13.54
C PRO A 77 -6.54 -13.98 -12.04
N THR A 78 -6.18 -12.95 -11.28
CA THR A 78 -6.05 -13.05 -9.84
C THR A 78 -7.37 -12.59 -9.22
N LEU A 79 -7.94 -13.43 -8.36
CA LEU A 79 -9.12 -13.08 -7.56
C LEU A 79 -8.67 -12.64 -6.19
N VAL A 80 -8.97 -11.40 -5.83
CA VAL A 80 -8.90 -10.94 -4.45
C VAL A 80 -10.15 -10.11 -4.18
N ASN A 81 -10.82 -10.31 -3.05
CA ASN A 81 -12.13 -9.71 -2.71
C ASN A 81 -13.30 -10.12 -3.63
N GLY A 82 -13.13 -11.18 -4.42
CA GLY A 82 -14.07 -11.48 -5.51
C GLY A 82 -13.97 -10.49 -6.68
N ILE A 83 -12.97 -9.60 -6.66
CA ILE A 83 -12.61 -8.74 -7.77
C ILE A 83 -11.58 -9.49 -8.61
N GLU A 84 -11.93 -9.75 -9.86
CA GLU A 84 -11.00 -10.27 -10.86
C GLU A 84 -10.17 -9.13 -11.42
N PHE A 85 -8.85 -9.27 -11.38
CA PHE A 85 -7.94 -8.28 -11.95
C PHE A 85 -6.69 -8.92 -12.55
N GLU A 86 -6.10 -8.17 -13.47
CA GLU A 86 -4.73 -8.36 -13.95
C GLU A 86 -3.81 -7.34 -13.27
N GLU A 87 -2.69 -7.80 -12.70
CA GLU A 87 -1.63 -6.93 -12.19
C GLU A 87 -0.62 -6.65 -13.30
N VAL A 88 -0.55 -5.38 -13.73
CA VAL A 88 0.51 -4.91 -14.63
C VAL A 88 1.67 -4.35 -13.81
N ARG A 89 2.84 -4.97 -13.99
CA ARG A 89 4.09 -4.51 -13.39
C ARG A 89 4.68 -3.35 -14.19
N VAL A 90 5.06 -2.29 -13.50
CA VAL A 90 5.65 -1.07 -14.06
C VAL A 90 7.01 -0.82 -13.40
N ASP A 91 8.08 -0.99 -14.16
CA ASP A 91 9.45 -0.78 -13.69
C ASP A 91 9.78 0.72 -13.58
N ILE A 92 9.76 1.22 -12.34
CA ILE A 92 10.08 2.61 -12.03
C ILE A 92 11.53 2.94 -12.36
N ALA A 93 12.46 2.00 -12.19
CA ALA A 93 13.87 2.22 -12.47
C ALA A 93 14.14 2.39 -13.98
N LYS A 94 13.37 1.69 -14.82
CA LYS A 94 13.37 1.86 -16.28
C LYS A 94 12.49 3.01 -16.77
N ARG A 95 11.82 3.71 -15.86
CA ARG A 95 10.89 4.81 -16.17
C ARG A 95 9.70 4.38 -17.04
N GLU A 96 9.21 3.16 -16.89
CA GLU A 96 8.03 2.67 -17.64
C GLU A 96 6.76 3.48 -17.34
N HIS A 97 6.66 4.08 -16.15
CA HIS A 97 5.58 5.02 -15.79
C HIS A 97 5.68 6.39 -16.50
N CYS A 98 6.72 6.64 -17.29
CA CYS A 98 6.91 7.86 -18.08
C CYS A 98 6.68 7.63 -19.58
N THR A 99 6.26 6.43 -20.01
CA THR A 99 6.03 6.17 -21.45
C THR A 99 4.72 6.81 -21.90
N PRO A 100 4.58 7.12 -23.21
CA PRO A 100 3.32 7.65 -23.74
C PRO A 100 2.11 6.76 -23.42
N GLU A 101 2.28 5.44 -23.48
CA GLU A 101 1.21 4.47 -23.20
C GLU A 101 0.72 4.56 -21.74
N PHE A 102 1.64 4.74 -20.78
CA PHE A 102 1.25 4.95 -19.38
C PHE A 102 0.65 6.34 -19.16
N SER A 103 1.19 7.38 -19.83
CA SER A 103 0.65 8.74 -19.75
C SER A 103 -0.79 8.85 -20.24
N GLU A 104 -1.22 7.96 -21.14
CA GLU A 104 -2.63 7.85 -21.54
C GLU A 104 -3.55 7.37 -20.40
N ILE A 105 -3.01 6.72 -19.36
CA ILE A 105 -3.75 6.25 -18.18
C ILE A 105 -3.64 7.28 -17.06
N ASN A 106 -2.42 7.72 -16.74
CA ASN A 106 -2.15 8.77 -15.77
C ASN A 106 -1.19 9.83 -16.37
N PRO A 107 -1.70 11.01 -16.76
CA PRO A 107 -0.88 12.07 -17.35
C PRO A 107 0.16 12.66 -16.38
N LEU A 108 0.02 12.38 -15.07
CA LEU A 108 1.00 12.79 -14.06
C LEU A 108 2.20 11.86 -13.97
N ASN A 109 2.20 10.73 -14.70
CA ASN A 109 3.27 9.73 -14.68
C ASN A 109 3.56 9.22 -13.27
N GLN A 110 2.50 8.92 -12.52
CA GLN A 110 2.59 8.43 -11.14
C GLN A 110 1.82 7.13 -10.97
N LEU A 111 2.22 6.34 -9.98
CA LEU A 111 1.50 5.15 -9.52
C LEU A 111 0.81 5.46 -8.19
N PRO A 112 -0.31 4.78 -7.87
CA PRO A 112 -0.98 3.75 -8.66
C PRO A 112 -1.93 4.34 -9.73
N ALA A 113 -2.31 3.51 -10.71
CA ALA A 113 -3.34 3.80 -11.70
C ALA A 113 -4.12 2.53 -12.03
N ILE A 114 -5.36 2.61 -12.52
CA ILE A 114 -6.17 1.47 -12.92
C ILE A 114 -6.87 1.73 -14.27
N VAL A 115 -7.23 0.64 -14.93
CA VAL A 115 -8.03 0.60 -16.17
C VAL A 115 -9.16 -0.42 -15.99
N ASP A 116 -10.40 0.03 -15.99
CA ASP A 116 -11.59 -0.83 -15.95
C ASP A 116 -12.41 -0.64 -17.24
N GLY A 117 -12.17 -1.52 -18.22
CA GLY A 117 -12.66 -1.31 -19.59
C GLY A 117 -12.08 -0.03 -20.20
N GLU A 118 -12.93 0.92 -20.57
CA GLU A 118 -12.51 2.23 -21.08
C GLU A 118 -12.25 3.27 -19.97
N PHE A 119 -12.61 2.95 -18.72
CA PHE A 119 -12.47 3.86 -17.60
C PHE A 119 -11.03 3.82 -17.06
N LYS A 120 -10.38 4.97 -16.99
CA LYS A 120 -9.02 5.14 -16.47
C LYS A 120 -9.08 6.00 -15.21
N LEU A 121 -8.41 5.56 -14.15
CA LEU A 121 -8.39 6.27 -12.88
C LEU A 121 -7.02 6.21 -12.22
N PHE A 122 -6.60 7.32 -11.65
CA PHE A 122 -5.40 7.46 -10.83
C PHE A 122 -5.77 8.20 -9.54
N GLU A 123 -4.83 8.37 -8.62
CA GLU A 123 -5.03 8.70 -7.20
C GLU A 123 -5.55 7.53 -6.37
N SER A 124 -4.74 7.10 -5.40
CA SER A 124 -5.00 5.91 -4.60
C SER A 124 -6.31 5.98 -3.81
N HIS A 125 -6.64 7.13 -3.20
CA HIS A 125 -7.89 7.24 -2.44
C HIS A 125 -9.10 7.19 -3.37
N ALA A 126 -9.01 7.78 -4.56
CA ALA A 126 -10.06 7.69 -5.58
C ALA A 126 -10.23 6.24 -6.08
N ILE A 127 -9.12 5.52 -6.32
CA ILE A 127 -9.12 4.10 -6.66
C ILE A 127 -9.80 3.27 -5.55
N LEU A 128 -9.45 3.48 -4.28
CA LEU A 128 -10.07 2.76 -3.15
C LEU A 128 -11.59 3.00 -3.08
N ILE A 129 -12.03 4.24 -3.28
CA ILE A 129 -13.45 4.60 -3.32
C ILE A 129 -14.15 3.94 -4.51
N TYR A 130 -13.54 4.00 -5.69
CA TYR A 130 -14.07 3.36 -6.90
C TYR A 130 -14.25 1.85 -6.69
N LEU A 131 -13.21 1.17 -6.22
CA LEU A 131 -13.27 -0.27 -5.96
C LEU A 131 -14.35 -0.63 -4.93
N ALA A 132 -14.48 0.15 -3.86
CA ALA A 132 -15.49 -0.09 -2.83
C ALA A 132 -16.94 0.17 -3.30
N CYS A 133 -17.14 1.12 -4.22
CA CYS A 133 -18.46 1.45 -4.76
C CYS A 133 -18.87 0.59 -5.96
N SER A 134 -17.93 0.22 -6.83
CA SER A 134 -18.22 -0.36 -8.14
C SER A 134 -18.35 -1.87 -8.13
N TYR A 135 -17.76 -2.55 -7.14
CA TYR A 135 -17.67 -4.01 -7.14
C TYR A 135 -18.66 -4.65 -6.16
N PRO A 136 -19.64 -5.44 -6.67
CA PRO A 136 -20.56 -6.17 -5.80
C PRO A 136 -19.79 -7.21 -4.99
N GLY A 137 -19.99 -7.22 -3.67
CA GLY A 137 -19.29 -8.13 -2.75
C GLY A 137 -18.20 -7.45 -1.91
N VAL A 138 -17.82 -6.21 -2.22
CA VAL A 138 -17.03 -5.42 -1.27
C VAL A 138 -17.92 -5.04 -0.08
N ALA A 139 -17.44 -5.33 1.13
CA ALA A 139 -18.20 -5.10 2.35
C ALA A 139 -18.45 -3.59 2.58
N ASP A 140 -19.68 -3.22 2.96
CA ASP A 140 -20.10 -1.82 3.13
C ASP A 140 -19.24 -1.05 4.13
N HIS A 141 -18.66 -1.72 5.13
CA HIS A 141 -17.81 -1.05 6.13
C HIS A 141 -16.56 -0.39 5.53
N TRP A 142 -16.07 -0.84 4.37
CA TRP A 142 -14.93 -0.21 3.70
C TRP A 142 -15.23 1.23 3.27
N TYR A 143 -16.44 1.48 2.73
CA TYR A 143 -16.88 2.80 2.31
C TYR A 143 -18.42 2.92 2.36
N PRO A 144 -18.99 3.08 3.56
CA PRO A 144 -20.43 2.89 3.82
C PRO A 144 -21.28 3.94 3.12
N SER A 145 -22.46 3.61 2.60
CA SER A 145 -23.31 4.59 1.88
C SER A 145 -23.75 5.83 2.68
N ASP A 146 -23.75 5.75 4.01
CA ASP A 146 -24.13 6.86 4.90
C ASP A 146 -23.20 8.07 4.77
N ILE A 147 -23.78 9.24 4.49
CA ILE A 147 -23.03 10.46 4.19
C ILE A 147 -22.20 10.96 5.38
N PHE A 148 -22.67 10.79 6.61
CA PHE A 148 -21.95 11.24 7.79
C PHE A 148 -20.72 10.37 8.05
N LYS A 149 -20.86 9.04 7.92
CA LYS A 149 -19.73 8.10 8.00
C LYS A 149 -18.71 8.36 6.89
N ARG A 150 -19.15 8.51 5.63
CA ARG A 150 -18.25 8.85 4.51
C ARG A 150 -17.50 10.15 4.74
N SER A 151 -18.19 11.18 5.21
CA SER A 151 -17.57 12.49 5.47
C SER A 151 -16.47 12.40 6.52
N LYS A 152 -16.67 11.57 7.56
CA LYS A 152 -15.60 11.30 8.54
C LYS A 152 -14.45 10.50 7.94
N ILE A 153 -14.71 9.49 7.12
CA ILE A 153 -13.66 8.73 6.42
C ILE A 153 -12.84 9.66 5.52
N HIS A 154 -13.50 10.51 4.73
CA HIS A 154 -12.85 11.53 3.89
C HIS A 154 -11.96 12.47 4.69
N SER A 155 -12.44 12.96 5.83
CA SER A 155 -11.65 13.80 6.74
C SER A 155 -10.34 13.12 7.15
N VAL A 156 -10.36 11.80 7.41
CA VAL A 156 -9.15 11.02 7.71
C VAL A 156 -8.25 10.88 6.48
N LEU A 157 -8.82 10.56 5.31
CA LEU A 157 -8.07 10.38 4.05
C LEU A 157 -7.35 11.67 3.62
N ASP A 158 -8.02 12.82 3.71
CA ASP A 158 -7.45 14.12 3.34
C ASP A 158 -6.37 14.56 4.34
N TRP A 159 -6.64 14.35 5.64
CA TRP A 159 -5.64 14.57 6.68
C TRP A 159 -4.42 13.68 6.47
N HIS A 160 -4.63 12.39 6.20
CA HIS A 160 -3.61 11.39 5.96
C HIS A 160 -2.65 11.84 4.84
N HIS A 161 -3.20 12.24 3.69
CA HIS A 161 -2.41 12.65 2.53
C HIS A 161 -1.53 13.89 2.82
N SER A 162 -2.06 14.83 3.61
CA SER A 162 -1.37 16.10 3.92
C SER A 162 -0.45 16.02 5.14
N ASN A 163 -0.57 14.99 5.98
CA ASN A 163 0.14 14.91 7.27
C ASN A 163 0.96 13.63 7.43
N LEU A 164 0.31 12.46 7.43
CA LEU A 164 1.00 11.20 7.71
C LEU A 164 1.96 10.82 6.59
N ARG A 165 1.46 10.79 5.35
CA ARG A 165 2.18 10.30 4.16
C ARG A 165 3.57 10.88 4.02
N ARG A 166 3.70 12.19 4.23
CA ARG A 166 4.97 12.91 4.04
C ARG A 166 6.09 12.37 4.92
N GLY A 167 5.80 11.85 6.11
CA GLY A 167 6.80 11.32 7.03
C GLY A 167 7.51 10.08 6.47
N PRO A 168 6.83 8.90 6.41
CA PRO A 168 7.42 7.66 5.91
C PRO A 168 8.00 7.80 4.51
N VAL A 169 7.31 8.50 3.60
CA VAL A 169 7.80 8.71 2.23
C VAL A 169 9.10 9.47 2.22
N THR A 170 9.24 10.54 3.02
CA THR A 170 10.49 11.30 3.07
C THR A 170 11.64 10.44 3.61
N ILE A 171 11.38 9.64 4.64
CA ILE A 171 12.38 8.73 5.22
C ILE A 171 12.83 7.71 4.17
N VAL A 172 11.91 6.95 3.58
CA VAL A 172 12.23 5.89 2.61
C VAL A 172 12.85 6.47 1.34
N GLN A 173 12.33 7.59 0.83
CA GLN A 173 12.85 8.21 -0.38
C GLN A 173 14.32 8.65 -0.22
N ASN A 174 14.72 9.13 0.96
CA ASN A 174 16.07 9.61 1.21
C ASN A 174 17.02 8.51 1.69
N SER A 175 16.54 7.56 2.49
CA SER A 175 17.37 6.47 3.05
C SER A 175 17.53 5.27 2.13
N VAL A 176 16.52 4.96 1.31
CA VAL A 176 16.48 3.75 0.47
C VAL A 176 16.52 4.10 -1.01
N VAL A 177 15.58 4.93 -1.46
CA VAL A 177 15.40 5.16 -2.91
C VAL A 177 16.53 6.03 -3.48
N ALA A 178 16.89 7.15 -2.84
CA ALA A 178 17.94 8.03 -3.34
C ALA A 178 19.27 7.30 -3.58
N PRO A 179 19.80 6.49 -2.64
CA PRO A 179 21.01 5.69 -2.88
C PRO A 179 20.90 4.70 -4.05
N VAL A 180 19.75 4.05 -4.22
CA VAL A 180 19.51 3.12 -5.36
C VAL A 180 19.61 3.84 -6.70
N PHE A 181 19.24 5.12 -6.75
CA PHE A 181 19.36 5.96 -7.94
C PHE A 181 20.64 6.81 -7.98
N HIS A 182 21.67 6.43 -7.22
CA HIS A 182 22.95 7.14 -7.11
C HIS A 182 22.81 8.64 -6.73
N ARG A 183 21.73 8.97 -6.01
CA ARG A 183 21.50 10.30 -5.42
C ARG A 183 22.02 10.32 -3.98
N THR A 184 22.39 11.51 -3.52
CA THR A 184 22.99 11.70 -2.20
C THR A 184 21.95 11.43 -1.10
N PHE A 185 22.33 10.58 -0.14
CA PHE A 185 21.63 10.46 1.13
C PHE A 185 21.63 11.82 1.86
N ASN A 186 20.47 12.22 2.38
CA ASN A 186 20.32 13.49 3.10
C ASN A 186 19.77 13.25 4.51
N PRO A 187 20.63 13.26 5.55
CA PRO A 187 20.20 12.98 6.92
C PRO A 187 19.24 14.02 7.50
N GLU A 188 19.35 15.29 7.08
CA GLU A 188 18.43 16.35 7.54
C GLU A 188 17.01 16.11 7.05
N ARG A 189 16.86 15.62 5.81
CA ARG A 189 15.56 15.25 5.25
C ARG A 189 14.95 14.05 5.97
N VAL A 190 15.77 13.06 6.32
CA VAL A 190 15.33 11.91 7.11
C VAL A 190 14.83 12.37 8.48
N ALA A 191 15.60 13.19 9.19
CA ALA A 191 15.20 13.74 10.49
C ALA A 191 13.89 14.55 10.43
N GLU A 192 13.68 15.34 9.37
CA GLU A 192 12.42 16.04 9.15
C GLU A 192 11.26 15.05 8.90
N GLY A 193 11.48 14.01 8.10
CA GLY A 193 10.51 12.94 7.89
C GLY A 193 10.11 12.24 9.19
N GLU A 194 11.08 11.97 10.07
CA GLU A 194 10.83 11.37 11.39
C GLU A 194 10.01 12.29 12.31
N LYS A 195 10.30 13.59 12.31
CA LYS A 195 9.52 14.58 13.07
C LYS A 195 8.07 14.63 12.60
N ILE A 196 7.85 14.63 11.28
CA ILE A 196 6.51 14.59 10.68
C ILE A 196 5.79 13.30 11.07
N LEU A 197 6.46 12.15 10.92
CA LEU A 197 5.91 10.85 11.28
C LEU A 197 5.51 10.81 12.76
N SER A 198 6.41 11.22 13.66
CA SER A 198 6.15 11.25 15.10
C SER A 198 4.93 12.13 15.46
N ALA A 199 4.84 13.32 14.86
CA ALA A 199 3.69 14.21 15.05
C ALA A 199 2.38 13.61 14.50
N ALA A 200 2.44 12.94 13.35
CA ALA A 200 1.27 12.28 12.76
C ALA A 200 0.80 11.07 13.60
N LEU A 201 1.72 10.23 14.06
CA LEU A 201 1.43 9.11 14.96
C LEU A 201 0.80 9.59 16.27
N SER A 202 1.29 10.70 16.83
CA SER A 202 0.70 11.30 18.03
C SER A 202 -0.77 11.72 17.81
N LYS A 203 -1.09 12.30 16.64
CA LYS A 203 -2.47 12.67 16.27
C LYS A 203 -3.35 11.46 15.99
N ILE A 204 -2.80 10.40 15.39
CA ILE A 204 -3.52 9.13 15.22
C ILE A 204 -3.98 8.61 16.58
N GLU A 205 -3.09 8.62 17.56
CA GLU A 205 -3.37 8.07 18.89
C GLU A 205 -4.33 8.91 19.72
N SER A 206 -4.14 10.23 19.72
CA SER A 206 -4.91 11.13 20.57
C SER A 206 -6.28 11.46 20.02
N PHE A 207 -6.45 11.43 18.70
CA PHE A 207 -7.65 11.92 18.03
C PHE A 207 -8.28 10.86 17.13
N TRP A 208 -7.53 10.29 16.18
CA TRP A 208 -8.14 9.37 15.20
C TRP A 208 -8.46 7.98 15.76
N LEU A 209 -7.80 7.56 16.84
CA LEU A 209 -8.08 6.34 17.61
C LEU A 209 -8.78 6.64 18.94
N GLU A 210 -9.32 7.85 19.09
CA GLU A 210 -10.17 8.18 20.23
C GLU A 210 -11.49 7.39 20.13
N GLY A 211 -11.91 6.78 21.24
CA GLY A 211 -13.09 5.92 21.30
C GLY A 211 -12.78 4.49 21.77
N ASN A 212 -13.80 3.62 21.67
CA ASN A 212 -13.74 2.24 22.17
C ASN A 212 -13.47 1.20 21.07
N GLY A 213 -13.57 1.59 19.80
CA GLY A 213 -13.30 0.71 18.66
C GLY A 213 -11.80 0.55 18.37
N PRO A 214 -11.39 -0.57 17.75
CA PRO A 214 -10.00 -0.84 17.43
C PRO A 214 -9.48 -0.21 16.13
N PHE A 215 -10.32 0.49 15.37
CA PHE A 215 -9.98 1.12 14.08
C PHE A 215 -10.11 2.64 14.15
N LEU A 216 -9.63 3.35 13.13
CA LEU A 216 -9.74 4.80 13.00
C LEU A 216 -11.20 5.24 13.14
N LEU A 217 -11.41 6.46 13.65
CA LEU A 217 -12.71 7.00 14.08
C LEU A 217 -13.34 6.27 15.28
N GLY A 218 -12.58 5.40 15.95
CA GLY A 218 -13.02 4.70 17.16
C GLY A 218 -14.14 3.69 16.90
N VAL A 219 -14.22 3.12 15.68
CA VAL A 219 -15.27 2.19 15.26
C VAL A 219 -14.82 0.73 15.27
N ASN A 220 -15.79 -0.19 15.23
CA ASN A 220 -15.57 -1.65 15.35
C ASN A 220 -15.16 -2.35 14.06
N GLN A 221 -15.27 -1.69 12.91
CA GLN A 221 -14.97 -2.25 11.60
C GLN A 221 -14.03 -1.30 10.86
N PRO A 222 -13.07 -1.81 10.09
CA PRO A 222 -12.11 -0.98 9.37
C PRO A 222 -12.76 -0.31 8.17
N SER A 223 -12.10 0.71 7.64
CA SER A 223 -12.49 1.44 6.44
C SER A 223 -11.29 1.65 5.51
N ILE A 224 -11.53 2.22 4.33
CA ILE A 224 -10.44 2.61 3.42
C ILE A 224 -9.44 3.61 4.04
N ALA A 225 -9.83 4.31 5.10
CA ALA A 225 -8.92 5.18 5.85
C ALA A 225 -7.86 4.37 6.61
N ASP A 226 -8.25 3.25 7.22
CA ASP A 226 -7.35 2.36 7.94
C ASP A 226 -6.31 1.74 7.00
N LEU A 227 -6.75 1.35 5.79
CA LEU A 227 -5.86 0.85 4.74
C LEU A 227 -4.82 1.89 4.35
N SER A 228 -5.26 3.12 4.07
CA SER A 228 -4.38 4.23 3.67
C SER A 228 -3.25 4.44 4.69
N LEU A 229 -3.61 4.46 5.97
CA LEU A 229 -2.66 4.58 7.06
C LEU A 229 -1.69 3.39 7.12
N VAL A 230 -2.18 2.16 7.04
CA VAL A 230 -1.34 0.96 7.10
C VAL A 230 -0.30 0.97 5.98
N CYS A 231 -0.67 1.37 4.77
CA CYS A 231 0.25 1.39 3.63
C CYS A 231 1.45 2.31 3.85
N ASP A 232 1.22 3.51 4.38
CA ASP A 232 2.31 4.45 4.61
C ASP A 232 3.19 4.03 5.80
N ILE A 233 2.64 3.38 6.82
CA ILE A 233 3.45 2.80 7.92
C ILE A 233 4.25 1.58 7.42
N MET A 234 3.65 0.72 6.59
CA MET A 234 4.30 -0.46 6.04
C MET A 234 5.50 -0.14 5.15
N GLN A 235 5.58 1.06 4.56
CA GLN A 235 6.78 1.47 3.83
C GLN A 235 8.05 1.48 4.69
N LEU A 236 7.92 1.66 6.01
CA LEU A 236 9.05 1.59 6.94
C LEU A 236 9.69 0.19 7.01
N GLU A 237 8.99 -0.85 6.53
CA GLU A 237 9.56 -2.21 6.40
C GLU A 237 10.73 -2.27 5.40
N LEU A 238 10.88 -1.26 4.55
CA LEU A 238 11.98 -1.12 3.59
C LEU A 238 13.30 -0.66 4.22
N LEU A 239 13.24 -0.11 5.44
CA LEU A 239 14.42 0.32 6.16
C LEU A 239 15.19 -0.89 6.69
N ASP A 240 16.46 -0.66 7.00
CA ASP A 240 17.23 -1.66 7.73
C ASP A 240 16.59 -1.96 9.09
N GLU A 241 16.98 -3.07 9.68
CA GLU A 241 16.35 -3.57 10.89
C GLU A 241 16.46 -2.62 12.09
N ALA A 242 17.57 -1.88 12.22
CA ALA A 242 17.76 -0.96 13.34
C ALA A 242 16.82 0.24 13.21
N ASP A 243 16.77 0.88 12.04
CA ASP A 243 15.91 2.03 11.79
C ASP A 243 14.42 1.65 11.78
N ARG A 244 14.08 0.51 11.16
CA ARG A 244 12.71 -0.01 11.18
C ARG A 244 12.23 -0.24 12.62
N ASN A 245 13.00 -0.94 13.44
CA ASN A 245 12.60 -1.23 14.82
C ASN A 245 12.48 0.04 15.66
N ARG A 246 13.38 1.03 15.45
CA ARG A 246 13.32 2.33 16.13
C ARG A 246 12.06 3.11 15.77
N LEU A 247 11.72 3.19 14.48
CA LEU A 247 10.56 3.96 14.01
C LEU A 247 9.24 3.26 14.28
N LEU A 248 9.16 1.93 14.10
CA LEU A 248 7.97 1.17 14.51
C LEU A 248 7.79 1.18 16.04
N GLY A 249 8.88 1.34 16.81
CA GLY A 249 8.83 1.55 18.25
C GLY A 249 8.15 2.87 18.67
N LEU A 250 7.95 3.82 17.76
CA LEU A 250 7.16 5.03 18.01
C LEU A 250 5.66 4.77 18.02
N LEU A 251 5.21 3.64 17.45
CA LEU A 251 3.81 3.24 17.50
C LEU A 251 3.45 2.88 18.94
N THR A 252 2.33 3.42 19.43
CA THR A 252 1.81 2.94 20.71
C THR A 252 1.15 1.58 20.52
N ILE A 253 0.83 0.94 21.65
CA ILE A 253 0.10 -0.32 21.69
C ILE A 253 -1.21 -0.26 20.90
N LYS A 254 -1.90 0.89 20.84
CA LYS A 254 -3.16 1.02 20.10
C LYS A 254 -2.95 0.98 18.58
N SER A 255 -2.14 1.88 18.01
CA SER A 255 -1.85 1.85 16.56
C SER A 255 -1.25 0.52 16.13
N TYR A 256 -0.32 -0.04 16.91
CA TYR A 256 0.27 -1.34 16.63
C TYR A 256 -0.81 -2.45 16.57
N LYS A 257 -1.71 -2.50 17.56
CA LYS A 257 -2.82 -3.46 17.57
C LYS A 257 -3.79 -3.26 16.42
N MET A 258 -4.07 -2.02 16.03
CA MET A 258 -4.92 -1.74 14.86
C MET A 258 -4.29 -2.30 13.58
N ILE A 259 -3.02 -1.98 13.32
CA ILE A 259 -2.29 -2.45 12.13
C ILE A 259 -2.28 -3.98 12.07
N HIS A 260 -2.10 -4.65 13.20
CA HIS A 260 -2.10 -6.12 13.27
C HIS A 260 -3.48 -6.78 13.12
N ARG A 261 -4.58 -6.02 13.19
CA ARG A 261 -5.95 -6.52 12.99
C ARG A 261 -6.41 -6.43 11.54
N LEU A 262 -5.70 -5.65 10.73
CA LEU A 262 -5.96 -5.45 9.30
C LEU A 262 -5.26 -6.55 8.50
#